data_AF-A0A4Q3S539-F1
#
_entry.id   AF-A0A4Q3S539-F1
#
_cell.length_a   1.000
_cell.length_b   1.000
_cell.length_c   1.000
_cell.angle_alpha   90.00
_cell.angle_beta   90.00
_cell.angle_gamma   90.00
#
_symmetry.space_group_name_H-M   'P 1'
#
loop_
_entity.id
_entity.type
_entity.pdbx_description
1 polymer ?
#
loop_
_entity_poly.entity_id
_entity_poly.type
_entity_poly.pdbx_seq_one_letter_code
_entity_poly.pdbx_strand_id
1 'polypeptide(L)'
;MAKTTLHCSFCGRSRDEVKILIAGQEGHICENCVEHAREIIEQELMIRNDNSTSASQFKLNVKKPVEVKRFLDEYIIGQDEAKRVLAVAVYN
;
A
#
# COMPACT_ATOMS: atom_id res chain seq x y z
N MET A 1 40.01 -24.57 4.35
CA MET A 1 39.17 -23.98 3.28
C MET A 1 38.10 -23.15 3.96
N ALA A 2 38.26 -21.83 4.06
CA ALA A 2 37.26 -20.97 4.69
C ALA A 2 35.97 -21.03 3.85
N LYS A 3 34.89 -21.56 4.42
CA LYS A 3 33.58 -21.64 3.77
C LYS A 3 33.02 -20.22 3.77
N THR A 4 33.20 -19.47 2.69
CA THR A 4 32.64 -18.13 2.53
C THR A 4 31.12 -18.26 2.47
N THR A 5 30.46 -18.12 3.62
CA THR A 5 29.01 -18.19 3.72
C THR A 5 28.43 -16.94 3.05
N LEU A 6 27.84 -17.12 1.87
CA LEU A 6 27.09 -16.06 1.19
C LEU A 6 25.91 -15.66 2.08
N HIS A 7 25.95 -14.44 2.60
CA HIS A 7 24.92 -13.88 3.47
C HIS A 7 24.40 -12.56 2.89
N CYS A 8 23.14 -12.24 3.20
CA CYS A 8 22.56 -10.95 2.89
C CYS A 8 23.27 -9.86 3.72
N SER A 9 23.67 -8.78 3.07
CA SER A 9 24.38 -7.66 3.70
C SER A 9 23.46 -6.80 4.57
N PHE A 10 22.14 -6.93 4.41
CA PHE A 10 21.13 -6.13 5.12
C PHE A 10 20.56 -6.84 6.35
N CYS A 11 20.23 -8.13 6.25
CA CYS A 11 19.62 -8.89 7.34
C CYS A 11 20.50 -9.99 7.93
N GLY A 12 21.68 -10.25 7.36
CA GLY A 12 22.62 -11.25 7.84
C GLY A 12 22.25 -12.71 7.56
N ARG A 13 21.07 -12.97 6.99
CA ARG A 13 20.63 -14.35 6.64
C ARG A 13 21.52 -14.97 5.58
N SER A 14 21.81 -16.26 5.75
CA SER A 14 22.56 -17.06 4.79
C SER A 14 21.76 -17.38 3.53
N ARG A 15 22.45 -17.79 2.46
CA ARG A 15 21.83 -18.25 1.20
C ARG A 15 20.78 -19.35 1.40
N ASP A 16 20.92 -20.20 2.41
CA ASP A 16 20.03 -21.34 2.67
C ASP A 16 18.71 -20.92 3.36
N GLU A 17 18.68 -19.75 4.00
CA GLU A 17 17.53 -19.22 4.73
C GLU A 17 16.61 -18.34 3.87
N VAL A 18 16.99 -18.07 2.62
CA VAL A 18 16.30 -17.16 1.72
C VAL A 18 16.05 -17.84 0.38
N LYS A 19 14.92 -17.54 -0.26
CA LYS A 19 14.57 -18.14 -1.55
C LYS A 19 15.46 -17.60 -2.67
N ILE A 20 15.76 -16.30 -2.63
CA ILE A 20 16.53 -15.61 -3.66
C ILE A 20 17.57 -14.73 -2.98
N LEU A 21 18.85 -14.96 -3.32
CA LEU A 21 19.94 -14.08 -2.92
C LEU A 21 20.56 -13.50 -4.20
N ILE A 22 20.42 -12.19 -4.37
CA ILE A 22 20.98 -11.42 -5.49
C ILE A 22 22.39 -10.99 -5.11
N ALA A 23 23.37 -11.29 -5.96
CA ALA A 23 24.75 -10.87 -5.78
C ALA A 23 25.10 -9.69 -6.69
N GLY A 24 25.53 -8.59 -6.08
CA GLY A 24 26.15 -7.43 -6.75
C GLY A 24 27.67 -7.46 -6.63
N GLN A 25 28.34 -6.43 -7.18
CA GLN A 25 29.81 -6.32 -7.11
C GLN A 25 30.33 -6.17 -5.67
N GLU A 26 29.63 -5.39 -4.85
CA GLU A 26 30.07 -5.00 -3.50
C GLU A 26 29.12 -5.51 -2.39
N GLY A 27 28.24 -6.48 -2.69
CA GLY A 27 27.33 -7.02 -1.67
C GLY A 27 26.21 -7.92 -2.19
N HIS A 28 25.52 -8.58 -1.26
CA HIS A 28 24.38 -9.46 -1.53
C HIS A 28 23.10 -8.95 -0.85
N ILE A 29 21.95 -9.11 -1.51
CA ILE A 29 20.62 -8.75 -0.98
C ILE A 29 19.61 -9.88 -1.24
N CYS A 30 18.76 -10.19 -0.25
CA CYS A 30 17.73 -11.22 -0.39
C CYS A 30 16.34 -10.65 -0.76
N GLU A 31 15.41 -11.51 -1.18
CA GLU A 31 14.06 -11.11 -1.58
C GLU A 31 13.31 -10.32 -0.49
N ASN A 32 13.44 -10.71 0.77
CA ASN A 32 12.76 -10.02 1.87
C ASN A 32 13.29 -8.60 2.08
N CYS A 33 14.61 -8.41 1.93
CA CYS A 33 15.21 -7.08 2.07
C CYS A 33 14.83 -6.18 0.89
N VAL A 34 14.67 -6.73 -0.31
CA VAL A 34 14.16 -5.99 -1.47
C VAL A 34 12.72 -5.54 -1.22
N GLU A 35 11.85 -6.41 -0.71
CA GLU A 35 10.45 -6.04 -0.43
C GLU A 35 10.37 -4.96 0.66
N HIS A 36 11.08 -5.14 1.77
CA HIS A 36 11.11 -4.14 2.83
C HIS A 36 11.70 -2.80 2.36
N ALA A 37 12.77 -2.84 1.55
CA ALA A 37 13.34 -1.62 0.96
C ALA A 37 12.34 -0.94 0.02
N ARG A 38 11.57 -1.71 -0.76
CA ARG A 38 10.51 -1.19 -1.64
C ARG A 38 9.43 -0.47 -0.83
N GLU A 39 8.97 -1.08 0.27
CA GLU A 39 7.97 -0.47 1.16
C GLU A 39 8.47 0.85 1.77
N ILE A 40 9.71 0.88 2.27
CA ILE A 40 10.32 2.09 2.85
C ILE A 40 10.45 3.19 1.79
N ILE A 41 10.88 2.86 0.57
CA ILE A 41 11.00 3.81 -0.54
C ILE A 41 9.62 4.35 -0.95
N GLU A 42 8.61 3.49 -1.04
CA GLU A 42 7.25 3.87 -1.40
C GLU A 42 6.65 4.82 -0.35
N GLN A 43 6.84 4.54 0.94
CA GLN A 43 6.41 5.43 2.03
C GLN A 43 7.10 6.80 1.96
N GLU A 44 8.41 6.83 1.75
CA GLU A 44 9.17 8.07 1.67
C GLU A 44 8.80 8.89 0.42
N LEU A 45 8.55 8.23 -0.73
CA LEU A 45 8.07 8.89 -1.95
C LEU A 45 6.64 9.42 -1.79
N MET A 46 5.77 8.71 -1.06
CA MET A 46 4.44 9.22 -0.71
C MET A 46 4.53 10.48 0.17
N ILE A 47 5.40 10.48 1.19
CA ILE A 47 5.63 11.63 2.08
C ILE A 47 6.20 12.84 1.30
N ARG A 48 7.10 12.61 0.33
CA ARG A 48 7.68 13.68 -0.50
C ARG A 48 6.70 14.23 -1.54
N ASN A 49 5.83 13.38 -2.09
CA ASN A 49 4.76 13.82 -2.98
C ASN A 49 3.68 14.62 -2.24
N ASP A 50 3.47 14.37 -0.94
CA ASP A 50 2.54 15.17 -0.11
C ASP A 50 2.99 16.64 0.02
N ASN A 51 4.29 16.90 0.04
CA ASN A 51 4.84 18.27 0.16
C ASN A 51 5.00 19.03 -1.17
N SER A 52 4.98 18.35 -2.32
CA SER A 52 5.27 19.00 -3.63
C SER A 52 4.15 18.85 -4.67
N THR A 53 3.21 17.92 -4.48
CA THR A 53 2.14 17.65 -5.44
C THR A 53 0.94 17.00 -4.73
N SER A 54 0.02 17.84 -4.25
CA SER A 54 -1.42 17.58 -4.35
C SER A 54 -1.92 16.30 -3.64
N ALA A 55 -2.50 16.39 -2.43
CA ALA A 55 -3.93 16.71 -2.21
C ALA A 55 -4.97 16.08 -3.17
N SER A 56 -4.62 15.08 -3.99
CA SER A 56 -5.42 14.67 -5.15
C SER A 56 -5.51 13.17 -5.42
N GLN A 57 -4.81 12.31 -4.66
CA GLN A 57 -4.93 10.85 -4.81
C GLN A 57 -5.91 10.19 -3.83
N PHE A 58 -6.38 10.92 -2.82
CA PHE A 58 -7.71 10.72 -2.25
C PHE A 58 -8.71 11.67 -2.93
N LYS A 59 -8.80 11.62 -4.27
CA LYS A 59 -10.13 11.75 -4.86
C LYS A 59 -10.88 10.47 -4.46
N LEU A 60 -11.38 10.46 -3.22
CA LEU A 60 -12.58 9.73 -2.89
C LEU A 60 -13.54 10.14 -4.00
N ASN A 61 -13.76 9.28 -5.00
CA ASN A 61 -14.68 9.57 -6.07
C ASN A 61 -16.06 9.43 -5.44
N VAL A 62 -16.40 10.41 -4.60
CA VAL A 62 -17.62 10.38 -3.82
C VAL A 62 -18.71 10.57 -4.83
N LYS A 63 -19.37 9.46 -5.13
CA LYS A 63 -20.57 9.45 -5.95
C LYS A 63 -21.55 10.45 -5.34
N LYS A 64 -22.31 11.14 -6.20
CA LYS A 64 -23.33 12.09 -5.74
C LYS A 64 -24.24 11.38 -4.72
N PRO A 65 -24.75 12.06 -3.68
CA PRO A 65 -25.61 11.44 -2.68
C PRO A 65 -26.77 10.63 -3.29
N VAL A 66 -27.29 11.08 -4.44
CA VAL A 66 -28.32 10.37 -5.21
C VAL A 66 -27.87 8.99 -5.70
N GLU A 67 -26.62 8.88 -6.17
CA GLU A 67 -26.04 7.63 -6.64
C GLU A 67 -25.73 6.67 -5.49
N VAL A 68 -25.28 7.21 -4.34
CA VAL A 68 -25.07 6.43 -3.11
C VAL A 68 -26.40 5.88 -2.60
N LYS A 69 -27.45 6.71 -2.55
CA LYS A 69 -28.80 6.26 -2.17
C LYS A 69 -29.30 5.16 -3.09
N ARG A 70 -29.15 5.32 -4.41
CA ARG A 70 -29.58 4.32 -5.41
C ARG A 70 -28.85 2.98 -5.21
N PHE A 71 -27.55 3.01 -4.94
CA PHE A 71 -26.79 1.80 -4.61
C PHE A 71 -27.33 1.13 -3.34
N LEU A 72 -27.63 1.91 -2.29
CA LEU A 72 -28.23 1.37 -1.07
C LEU A 72 -29.64 0.80 -1.31
N ASP A 73 -30.41 1.37 -2.25
CA ASP A 73 -31.76 0.89 -2.62
C ASP A 73 -31.72 -0.53 -3.23
N GLU A 74 -30.61 -0.96 -3.83
CA GLU A 74 -30.45 -2.32 -4.38
C GLU A 74 -30.38 -3.40 -3.29
N TYR A 75 -29.95 -3.03 -2.07
CA TYR A 75 -29.70 -3.98 -0.98
C TYR A 75 -30.60 -3.74 0.26
N ILE A 76 -31.12 -2.52 0.44
CA ILE A 76 -31.89 -2.11 1.61
C ILE A 76 -33.28 -1.65 1.18
N ILE A 77 -34.29 -2.47 1.49
CA ILE A 77 -35.70 -2.19 1.19
C ILE A 77 -36.30 -1.30 2.31
N GLY A 78 -36.96 -0.20 1.94
CA GLY A 78 -37.50 0.78 2.90
C GLY A 78 -36.43 1.72 3.46
N GLN A 79 -36.59 2.19 4.71
CA GLN A 79 -35.59 3.02 5.43
C GLN A 79 -35.06 4.23 4.64
N ASP A 80 -35.95 4.96 3.96
CA ASP A 80 -35.58 6.08 3.08
C ASP A 80 -34.82 7.21 3.80
N GLU A 81 -35.19 7.50 5.04
CA GLU A 81 -34.57 8.55 5.84
C GLU A 81 -33.12 8.21 6.19
N ALA A 82 -32.87 6.98 6.67
CA ALA A 82 -31.53 6.51 7.00
C ALA A 82 -30.60 6.51 5.77
N LYS A 83 -31.10 6.03 4.62
CA LYS A 83 -30.33 6.05 3.36
C LYS A 83 -29.98 7.47 2.91
N ARG A 84 -30.90 8.43 3.09
CA ARG A 84 -30.65 9.85 2.79
C ARG A 84 -29.57 10.42 3.71
N VAL A 85 -29.67 10.19 5.02
CA VAL A 85 -28.70 10.68 6.00
C VAL A 85 -27.31 10.13 5.73
N LEU A 86 -27.18 8.82 5.49
CA LEU A 86 -25.90 8.18 5.17
C LEU A 86 -25.31 8.71 3.86
N ALA A 87 -26.13 8.86 2.82
CA ALA A 87 -25.67 9.36 1.52
C ALA A 87 -25.14 10.80 1.58
N VAL A 88 -25.71 11.65 2.44
CA VAL A 88 -25.24 13.03 2.66
C VAL A 88 -24.03 13.05 3.59
N ALA A 89 -24.04 12.25 4.66
CA ALA A 89 -22.96 12.21 5.64
C ALA A 89 -21.61 11.75 5.04
N VAL A 90 -21.65 10.86 4.05
CA VAL A 90 -20.45 10.37 3.34
C VAL A 90 -19.94 11.35 2.26
N TYR A 91 -20.76 12.34 1.87
CA TYR A 91 -20.43 13.33 0.84
C TYR A 91 -19.92 14.67 1.39
N ASN A 92 -19.98 14.89 2.71
CA ASN A 92 -19.44 16.08 3.35
C ASN A 92 -17.91 16.02 3.51
#